data_AF-A0A0L8VSE4-F1
#
_entry.id   AF-A0A0L8VSE4-F1
#
_cell.length_a   1.000
_cell.length_b   1.000
_cell.length_c   1.000
_cell.angle_alpha   90.00
_cell.angle_beta   90.00
_cell.angle_gamma   90.00
#
_symmetry.space_group_name_H-M   'P 1'
#
loop_
_entity.id
_entity.type
_entity.pdbx_description
1 polymer ?
#
loop_
_entity_poly.entity_id
_entity_poly.type
_entity_poly.pdbx_seq_one_letter_code
_entity_poly.pdbx_strand_id
1 'polypeptide(L)'
;MLQLLHDRLTPTIIDGPKATFVFDSSAEPDVWFEPTTLFEVLTADLSLSPIYKAGSATFDKGVSLRFPRFLRIREDKGVEDATSSDQIVELYENQSHMQN
;
A
#
# COMPACT_ATOMS: atom_id res chain seq x y z
N MET A 1 10.11 -1.75 -18.29
CA MET A 1 9.68 -1.65 -16.88
C MET A 1 8.28 -2.24 -16.67
N LEU A 2 7.22 -1.71 -17.29
CA LEU A 2 5.87 -2.26 -17.11
C LEU A 2 5.72 -3.71 -17.61
N GLN A 3 6.33 -4.07 -18.74
CA GLN A 3 6.35 -5.46 -19.21
C GLN A 3 7.00 -6.41 -18.20
N LEU A 4 8.09 -5.98 -17.56
CA LEU A 4 8.76 -6.77 -16.51
C LEU A 4 7.85 -7.00 -15.31
N LEU A 5 7.07 -5.99 -14.91
CA LEU A 5 6.10 -6.13 -13.82
C LEU A 5 4.97 -7.08 -14.22
N HIS A 6 4.45 -6.95 -15.44
CA HIS A 6 3.44 -7.86 -15.98
C HIS A 6 3.94 -9.31 -15.93
N ASP A 7 5.13 -9.58 -16.46
CA ASP A 7 5.68 -10.94 -16.53
C ASP A 7 5.99 -11.51 -15.14
N ARG A 8 6.35 -10.65 -14.17
CA ARG A 8 6.58 -11.05 -12.77
C ARG A 8 5.29 -11.33 -12.01
N LEU A 9 4.24 -10.53 -12.20
CA LEU A 9 3.01 -10.60 -11.41
C LEU A 9 1.99 -11.59 -12.00
N THR A 10 2.03 -11.84 -13.31
CA THR A 10 1.11 -12.79 -13.96
C THR A 10 1.12 -14.18 -13.33
N PRO A 11 2.28 -14.79 -12.98
CA PRO A 11 2.33 -16.08 -12.31
C PRO A 11 1.77 -16.08 -10.88
N THR A 12 1.54 -14.91 -10.29
CA THR A 12 1.07 -14.77 -8.89
C THR A 12 -0.40 -14.36 -8.82
N ILE A 13 -1.14 -14.42 -9.93
CA ILE A 13 -2.58 -14.14 -9.97
C ILE A 13 -3.35 -15.17 -9.13
N ILE A 14 -4.36 -14.69 -8.40
CA ILE A 14 -5.29 -15.51 -7.63
C ILE A 14 -6.74 -15.19 -8.02
N ASP A 15 -7.65 -16.14 -7.83
CA ASP A 15 -9.04 -16.04 -8.30
C ASP A 15 -9.88 -14.99 -7.54
N GLY A 16 -9.40 -14.50 -6.39
CA GLY A 16 -10.11 -13.53 -5.58
C GLY A 16 -9.32 -13.11 -4.33
N PRO A 17 -9.85 -12.18 -3.51
CA PRO A 17 -9.16 -11.70 -2.33
C PRO A 17 -9.01 -12.80 -1.29
N LYS A 18 -7.86 -12.84 -0.62
CA LYS A 18 -7.69 -13.66 0.57
C LYS A 18 -8.49 -13.09 1.74
N ALA A 19 -8.91 -13.95 2.66
CA ALA A 19 -9.62 -13.53 3.88
C ALA A 19 -8.82 -12.55 4.75
N THR A 20 -7.49 -12.51 4.60
CA THR A 20 -6.60 -11.58 5.30
C THR A 20 -6.53 -10.20 4.66
N PHE A 21 -7.05 -10.01 3.45
CA PHE A 21 -7.02 -8.72 2.77
C PHE A 21 -8.14 -7.83 3.30
N VAL A 22 -7.77 -6.62 3.71
CA VAL A 22 -8.71 -5.60 4.21
C VAL A 22 -8.74 -4.45 3.22
N PHE A 23 -9.87 -4.30 2.52
CA PHE A 23 -10.06 -3.29 1.48
C PHE A 23 -11.51 -2.80 1.44
N ASP A 24 -11.75 -1.70 0.74
CA ASP A 24 -13.08 -1.18 0.45
C ASP A 24 -13.55 -1.68 -0.91
N SER A 25 -14.84 -1.99 -1.07
CA SER A 25 -15.38 -2.46 -2.36
C SER A 25 -15.24 -1.42 -3.48
N SER A 26 -15.12 -0.13 -3.15
CA SER A 26 -14.84 0.92 -4.14
C SER A 26 -13.40 0.94 -4.66
N ALA A 27 -12.50 0.14 -4.06
CA ALA A 27 -11.09 0.02 -4.44
C ALA A 27 -10.71 -1.42 -4.85
N GLU A 28 -11.68 -2.21 -5.29
CA GLU A 28 -11.45 -3.56 -5.79
C GLU A 28 -10.66 -3.53 -7.12
N PRO A 29 -9.54 -4.28 -7.23
CA PRO A 29 -8.78 -4.38 -8.46
C PRO A 29 -9.43 -5.35 -9.45
N ASP A 30 -9.14 -5.18 -10.74
CA ASP A 30 -9.55 -6.12 -11.80
C ASP A 30 -8.90 -7.52 -11.65
N VAL A 31 -7.70 -7.56 -11.07
CA VAL A 31 -6.88 -8.77 -10.90
C VAL A 31 -6.29 -8.79 -9.50
N TRP A 32 -6.45 -9.92 -8.82
CA TRP A 32 -5.87 -10.16 -7.51
C TRP A 32 -4.53 -10.87 -7.62
N PHE A 33 -3.59 -10.53 -6.73
CA PHE A 33 -2.26 -11.14 -6.70
C PHE A 33 -1.93 -11.68 -5.30
N GLU A 34 -1.16 -12.75 -5.25
CA GLU A 34 -0.45 -13.19 -4.05
C GLU A 34 0.57 -12.12 -3.63
N PRO A 35 0.65 -11.73 -2.34
CA PRO A 35 1.67 -10.81 -1.86
C PRO A 35 3.06 -11.47 -1.97
N THR A 36 3.77 -11.15 -3.03
CA THR A 36 5.09 -11.74 -3.34
C THR A 36 6.14 -10.69 -3.65
N THR A 37 5.73 -9.48 -3.99
CA THR A 37 6.60 -8.43 -4.50
C THR A 37 6.42 -7.16 -3.69
N LEU A 38 7.53 -6.59 -3.21
CA LEU A 38 7.53 -5.33 -2.47
C LEU A 38 8.00 -4.18 -3.37
N PHE A 39 7.25 -3.08 -3.36
CA PHE A 39 7.59 -1.86 -4.10
C PHE A 39 8.03 -0.74 -3.16
N GLU A 40 9.06 -0.02 -3.57
CA GLU A 40 9.40 1.27 -2.99
C GLU A 40 8.60 2.36 -3.70
N VAL A 41 7.79 3.09 -2.92
CA VAL A 41 6.90 4.15 -3.41
C VAL A 41 7.27 5.46 -2.74
N LEU A 42 7.48 6.49 -3.55
CA LEU A 42 7.65 7.87 -3.08
C LEU A 42 6.31 8.59 -3.05
N THR A 43 6.05 9.38 -2.01
CA THR A 43 4.84 10.21 -1.88
C THR A 43 5.24 11.63 -1.50
N ALA A 44 4.39 12.61 -1.84
CA ALA A 44 4.60 13.99 -1.40
C ALA A 44 4.13 14.20 0.04
N ASP A 45 2.94 13.69 0.35
CA ASP A 45 2.30 13.81 1.65
C ASP A 45 1.48 12.57 2.00
N LEU A 46 0.98 12.51 3.23
CA LEU A 46 0.01 11.54 3.71
C LEU A 46 -1.33 12.25 3.99
N SER A 47 -2.45 11.55 3.79
CA SER A 47 -3.78 12.14 4.01
C SER A 47 -4.79 11.11 4.50
N LEU A 48 -5.75 11.54 5.29
CA LEU A 48 -6.86 10.67 5.71
C LEU A 48 -7.77 10.37 4.52
N SER A 49 -8.05 9.09 4.32
CA SER A 49 -8.90 8.57 3.25
C SER A 49 -10.09 7.80 3.84
N PRO A 50 -11.30 8.02 3.32
CA PRO A 50 -12.45 7.20 3.68
C PRO A 50 -12.40 5.80 3.02
N ILE A 51 -11.60 5.62 1.97
CA ILE A 51 -11.56 4.40 1.15
C ILE A 51 -10.46 3.45 1.66
N TYR A 52 -9.23 3.93 1.73
CA TYR A 52 -8.10 3.09 2.15
C TYR A 52 -8.16 2.74 3.63
N LYS A 53 -7.64 1.57 4.01
CA LYS A 53 -7.81 0.99 5.35
C LYS A 53 -6.52 0.94 6.19
N ALA A 54 -5.36 1.29 5.64
CA ALA A 54 -4.12 1.35 6.41
C ALA A 54 -4.25 2.35 7.57
N GLY A 55 -3.99 1.92 8.81
CA GLY A 55 -4.13 2.79 10.00
C GLY A 55 -5.56 3.16 10.39
N SER A 56 -6.59 2.56 9.79
CA SER A 56 -7.98 2.94 10.08
C SER A 56 -8.44 2.63 11.50
N ALA A 57 -7.78 1.69 12.18
CA ALA A 57 -8.03 1.39 13.59
C ALA A 57 -7.72 2.58 14.52
N THR A 58 -6.85 3.51 14.08
CA THR A 58 -6.40 4.65 14.89
C THR A 58 -7.26 5.91 14.63
N PHE A 59 -7.59 6.22 13.37
CA PHE A 59 -8.19 7.51 13.00
C PHE A 59 -9.66 7.44 12.54
N ASP A 60 -10.33 6.29 12.65
CA ASP A 60 -11.67 6.01 12.06
C ASP A 60 -11.72 6.09 10.51
N LYS A 61 -10.63 6.55 9.90
CA LYS A 61 -10.32 6.61 8.46
C LYS A 61 -8.93 6.04 8.25
N GLY A 62 -8.66 5.43 7.11
CA GLY A 62 -7.29 5.01 6.80
C GLY A 62 -6.44 6.17 6.31
N VAL A 63 -5.16 5.90 6.12
CA VAL A 63 -4.16 6.84 5.58
C VAL A 63 -3.85 6.45 4.14
N SER A 64 -3.78 7.44 3.26
CA SER A 64 -3.43 7.30 1.85
C SER A 64 -2.26 8.20 1.47
N LEU A 65 -1.57 7.79 0.40
CA LEU A 65 -0.42 8.49 -0.15
C LEU A 65 -0.88 9.56 -1.15
N ARG A 66 -0.38 10.79 -1.02
CA ARG A 66 -0.63 11.87 -1.97
C ARG A 66 0.44 11.89 -3.06
N PHE A 67 0.01 11.72 -4.31
CA PHE A 67 0.89 11.63 -5.49
C PHE A 67 1.93 10.48 -5.41
N PRO A 68 1.49 9.22 -5.20
CA PRO A 68 2.39 8.08 -5.12
C PRO A 68 3.10 7.86 -6.45
N ARG A 69 4.41 7.60 -6.37
CA ARG A 69 5.27 7.30 -7.52
C ARG A 69 6.05 6.04 -7.25
N PHE A 70 5.90 5.06 -8.14
CA PHE A 70 6.74 3.87 -8.13
C PHE A 70 8.21 4.27 -8.35
N LEU A 71 9.11 3.81 -7.47
CA LEU A 71 10.55 3.97 -7.64
C LEU A 71 11.19 2.69 -8.17
N ARG A 72 11.04 1.58 -7.43
CA ARG A 72 11.70 0.30 -7.73
C ARG A 72 11.05 -0.87 -7.02
N ILE A 73 11.43 -2.07 -7.45
CA ILE A 73 11.16 -3.33 -6.74
C ILE A 73 12.25 -3.52 -5.67
N ARG A 74 11.86 -4.01 -4.49
CA ARG A 74 12.76 -4.35 -3.38
C ARG A 74 13.04 -5.84 -3.36
N GLU A 75 14.01 -6.27 -4.17
CA GLU A 75 14.48 -7.67 -4.20
C GLU A 75 15.24 -8.07 -2.92
N ASP A 76 15.66 -7.08 -2.13
CA ASP A 76 16.40 -7.25 -0.88
C ASP A 76 15.50 -7.44 0.36
N LYS A 77 14.17 -7.44 0.18
CA LYS A 77 13.18 -7.51 1.28
C LYS A 77 12.04 -8.47 0.97
N GLY A 78 11.55 -9.15 2.01
CA GLY A 78 10.32 -9.93 1.93
C GLY A 78 9.07 -9.05 2.08
N VAL A 79 7.89 -9.61 1.77
CA VAL A 79 6.61 -8.90 1.95
C VAL A 79 6.29 -8.57 3.41
N GLU A 80 6.79 -9.39 4.34
CA GLU A 80 6.67 -9.14 5.79
C GLU A 80 7.53 -7.95 6.26
N ASP A 81 8.52 -7.52 5.47
CA ASP A 81 9.35 -6.34 5.75
C ASP A 81 8.76 -5.03 5.19
N ALA A 82 7.53 -5.10 4.68
CA ALA A 82 6.79 -3.94 4.20
C ALA A 82 6.56 -2.91 5.32
N THR A 83 6.36 -1.66 4.93
CA THR A 83 5.98 -0.62 5.89
C THR A 83 4.65 -0.97 6.55
N SER A 84 4.65 -1.09 7.87
CA SER A 84 3.47 -1.50 8.64
C SER A 84 2.43 -0.38 8.74
N SER A 85 1.19 -0.73 9.07
CA SER A 85 0.14 0.27 9.31
C SER A 85 0.51 1.23 10.45
N ASP A 86 1.18 0.74 11.50
CA ASP A 86 1.62 1.56 12.63
C ASP A 86 2.70 2.58 12.20
N GLN A 87 3.62 2.17 11.31
CA GLN A 87 4.61 3.09 10.73
C GLN A 87 3.94 4.16 9.85
N ILE A 88 2.89 3.80 9.10
CA ILE A 88 2.13 4.77 8.31
C ILE A 88 1.40 5.78 9.21
N VAL A 89 0.83 5.33 10.32
CA VAL A 89 0.20 6.19 11.35
C VAL A 89 1.23 7.17 11.91
N GLU A 90 2.38 6.68 12.36
CA GLU A 90 3.46 7.51 12.90
C GLU A 90 3.95 8.56 11.88
N LEU A 91 4.14 8.17 10.62
CA LEU A 91 4.54 9.09 9.56
C LEU A 91 3.51 10.18 9.31
N TYR A 92 2.21 9.85 9.36
CA TYR A 92 1.13 10.82 9.18
C TYR A 92 1.08 11.81 10.36
N GLU A 93 1.18 11.32 11.60
CA GLU A 93 1.20 12.19 12.78
C GLU A 93 2.42 13.12 12.76
N ASN A 94 3.60 12.61 12.43
CA ASN A 94 4.81 13.43 12.32
C ASN A 94 4.71 14.50 11.23
N GLN A 95 4.06 14.21 10.10
CA GLN A 95 3.77 15.21 9.08
C GLN A 95 2.92 16.36 9.63
N SER A 96 1.88 16.06 10.40
CA SER A 96 0.99 17.08 10.98
C SER A 96 1.72 17.99 11.97
N HIS A 97 2.68 17.46 12.73
CA HIS A 97 3.50 18.24 13.65
C HIS A 97 4.46 19.18 12.93
N MET A 98 4.88 18.87 11.71
CA MET A 98 5.79 19.73 10.92
C MET A 98 5.05 20.87 10.20
N GLN A 99 3.73 20.79 10.05
CA GLN A 99 2.91 21.81 9.40
C GLN A 99 2.31 22.84 10.37
N ASN A 100 2.44 22.62 11.69
CA ASN A 100 2.04 23.53 12.76
C ASN A 100 3.25 24.30 13.32
#